data_AF-A0A7D4PRU7-F1
#
_entry.id   AF-A0A7D4PRU7-F1
#
_cell.length_a   1.000
_cell.length_b   1.000
_cell.length_c   1.000
_cell.angle_alpha   90.00
_cell.angle_beta   90.00
_cell.angle_gamma   90.00
#
_symmetry.space_group_name_H-M   'P 1'
#
loop_
_entity.id
_entity.type
_entity.pdbx_description
1 polymer ?
#
loop_
_entity_poly.entity_id
_entity_poly.type
_entity_poly.pdbx_seq_one_letter_code
_entity_poly.pdbx_strand_id
1 'polypeptide(L)'
;MNTFEFVTGMIDKIVDNFPFIQCRYQYDNFDNSHFVEVLPAKYLQECDDLTLMRNSFIIDFIKKFPSESLTFVTDGDLIELDDIIYLKQGKGYKLAKMALDNHECLEFPSDDEIEIFIEKDIFTYQGSNDKLSIAA
;
A
#
# COMPACT_ATOMS: atom_id res chain seq x y z
N MET A 1 -22.42 -2.10 4.40
CA MET A 1 -21.04 -2.51 4.15
C MET A 1 -21.06 -3.81 3.37
N ASN A 2 -20.78 -3.74 2.07
CA ASN A 2 -20.55 -4.92 1.24
C ASN A 2 -19.07 -5.34 1.27
N THR A 3 -18.70 -6.45 0.62
CA THR A 3 -17.30 -6.93 0.60
C THR A 3 -16.36 -5.96 -0.08
N PHE A 4 -16.78 -5.34 -1.19
CA PHE A 4 -16.00 -4.30 -1.87
C PHE A 4 -15.64 -3.15 -0.91
N GLU A 5 -16.62 -2.56 -0.23
CA GLU A 5 -16.42 -1.47 0.74
C GLU A 5 -15.51 -1.89 1.90
N PHE A 6 -15.63 -3.14 2.37
CA PHE A 6 -14.76 -3.66 3.40
C PHE A 6 -13.31 -3.79 2.92
N VAL A 7 -13.09 -4.39 1.74
CA VAL A 7 -11.76 -4.64 1.19
C VAL A 7 -11.07 -3.33 0.82
N THR A 8 -11.76 -2.38 0.18
CA THR A 8 -11.16 -1.08 -0.15
C THR A 8 -10.88 -0.27 1.12
N GLY A 9 -11.77 -0.27 2.11
CA GLY A 9 -11.53 0.39 3.40
C GLY A 9 -10.41 -0.25 4.22
N MET A 10 -10.20 -1.56 4.08
CA MET A 10 -9.03 -2.26 4.61
C MET A 10 -7.76 -1.79 3.90
N ILE A 11 -7.73 -1.80 2.57
CA ILE A 11 -6.59 -1.34 1.77
C ILE A 11 -6.24 0.10 2.12
N ASP A 12 -7.25 0.96 2.25
CA ASP A 12 -7.09 2.34 2.68
C ASP A 12 -6.27 2.43 3.97
N LYS A 13 -6.67 1.67 4.99
CA LYS A 13 -5.98 1.62 6.28
C LYS A 13 -4.57 1.06 6.17
N ILE A 14 -4.36 -0.02 5.41
CA ILE A 14 -3.02 -0.60 5.26
C ILE A 14 -2.09 0.46 4.65
N VAL A 15 -2.46 1.06 3.51
CA VAL A 15 -1.60 2.03 2.82
C VAL A 15 -1.39 3.31 3.63
N ASP A 16 -2.38 3.73 4.42
CA ASP A 16 -2.25 4.91 5.28
C ASP A 16 -1.28 4.67 6.46
N ASN A 17 -1.15 3.43 6.94
CA ASN A 17 -0.17 3.04 7.99
C ASN A 17 1.20 2.67 7.42
N PHE A 18 1.27 2.23 6.16
CA PHE A 18 2.50 1.81 5.50
C PHE A 18 2.69 2.62 4.20
N PRO A 19 3.28 3.82 4.28
CA PRO A 19 3.29 4.77 3.15
C PRO A 19 4.21 4.36 2.00
N PHE A 20 5.01 3.31 2.16
CA PHE A 20 5.98 2.84 1.17
C PHE A 20 5.49 1.65 0.32
N ILE A 21 4.25 1.22 0.50
CA ILE A 21 3.66 0.14 -0.28
C ILE A 21 2.61 0.64 -1.27
N GLN A 22 2.26 -0.24 -2.21
CA GLN A 22 1.09 -0.14 -3.05
C GLN A 22 0.24 -1.39 -2.84
N CYS A 23 -1.08 -1.21 -2.78
CA CYS A 23 -2.03 -2.29 -2.81
C CYS A 23 -2.86 -2.25 -4.10
N ARG A 24 -2.98 -3.39 -4.77
CA ARG A 24 -3.88 -3.60 -5.91
C ARG A 24 -4.94 -4.62 -5.54
N TYR A 25 -6.16 -4.44 -6.00
CA TYR A 25 -7.29 -5.31 -5.67
C TYR A 25 -8.04 -5.75 -6.92
N GLN A 26 -8.25 -7.05 -7.00
CA GLN A 26 -9.07 -7.74 -7.98
C GLN A 26 -10.14 -8.56 -7.28
N TYR A 27 -11.33 -8.61 -7.87
CA TYR A 27 -12.40 -9.51 -7.45
C TYR A 27 -12.70 -10.51 -8.56
N ASP A 28 -12.57 -11.79 -8.26
CA ASP A 28 -12.99 -12.88 -9.14
C ASP A 28 -14.46 -13.25 -8.86
N ASN A 29 -15.31 -12.95 -9.83
CA ASN A 29 -16.75 -13.26 -9.75
C ASN A 29 -17.05 -14.76 -9.93
N PHE A 30 -16.11 -15.56 -10.43
CA PHE A 30 -16.35 -16.97 -10.70
C PHE A 30 -16.47 -17.78 -9.42
N ASP A 31 -15.60 -17.51 -8.44
CA ASP A 31 -15.53 -18.22 -7.16
C ASP A 31 -15.76 -17.32 -5.94
N ASN A 32 -16.06 -16.03 -6.16
CA ASN A 32 -16.18 -14.98 -5.13
C ASN A 32 -14.90 -14.82 -4.31
N SER A 33 -13.75 -14.81 -5.00
CA SER A 33 -12.44 -14.60 -4.39
C SER A 33 -11.96 -13.15 -4.53
N HIS A 34 -11.49 -12.60 -3.43
CA HIS A 34 -10.88 -11.28 -3.34
C HIS A 34 -9.36 -11.43 -3.28
N PHE A 35 -8.65 -10.83 -4.23
CA PHE A 35 -7.19 -10.84 -4.28
C PHE A 35 -6.64 -9.44 -4.01
N VAL A 36 -5.86 -9.29 -2.94
CA VAL A 36 -5.17 -8.05 -2.61
C VAL A 36 -3.67 -8.27 -2.74
N GLU A 37 -3.09 -7.66 -3.75
CA GLU A 37 -1.66 -7.71 -3.95
C GLU A 37 -0.97 -6.57 -3.21
N VAL A 38 0.11 -6.89 -2.51
CA VAL A 38 0.94 -5.93 -1.76
C VAL A 38 2.30 -5.83 -2.42
N LEU A 39 2.67 -4.62 -2.82
CA LEU A 39 3.92 -4.33 -3.50
C LEU A 39 4.75 -3.30 -2.73
N PRO A 40 6.09 -3.45 -2.68
CA PRO A 40 6.83 -4.64 -3.12
C PRO A 40 6.74 -5.80 -2.10
N ALA A 41 6.87 -7.05 -2.55
CA ALA A 41 6.81 -8.26 -1.70
C ALA A 41 7.62 -8.16 -0.41
N LYS A 42 8.79 -7.51 -0.50
CA LYS A 42 9.74 -7.35 0.60
C LYS A 42 9.09 -6.78 1.87
N TYR A 43 8.17 -5.82 1.74
CA TYR A 43 7.50 -5.25 2.92
C TYR A 43 6.62 -6.28 3.62
N LEU A 44 5.93 -7.14 2.87
CA LEU A 44 5.11 -8.18 3.48
C LEU A 44 5.96 -9.27 4.16
N GLN A 45 7.17 -9.50 3.67
CA GLN A 45 8.09 -10.51 4.20
C GLN A 45 8.88 -10.02 5.43
N GLU A 46 9.20 -8.73 5.49
CA GLU A 46 10.10 -8.16 6.50
C GLU A 46 9.39 -7.29 7.55
N CYS A 47 8.14 -6.88 7.33
CA CYS A 47 7.39 -6.06 8.28
C CYS A 47 6.36 -6.89 9.07
N ASP A 48 6.69 -7.21 10.32
CA ASP A 48 5.83 -7.95 11.24
C ASP A 48 4.50 -7.22 11.50
N ASP A 49 4.52 -5.89 11.64
CA ASP A 49 3.31 -5.10 11.89
C ASP A 49 2.33 -5.14 10.72
N LEU A 50 2.83 -5.06 9.49
CA LEU A 50 2.02 -5.24 8.28
C LEU A 50 1.43 -6.65 8.22
N THR A 51 2.23 -7.67 8.56
CA THR A 51 1.78 -9.06 8.63
C THR A 51 0.68 -9.26 9.67
N LEU A 52 0.83 -8.71 10.87
CA LEU A 52 -0.16 -8.78 11.93
C LEU A 52 -1.45 -8.05 11.54
N MET A 53 -1.33 -6.85 10.98
CA MET A 53 -2.46 -6.07 10.51
C MET A 53 -3.24 -6.83 9.43
N ARG A 54 -2.56 -7.37 8.42
CA ARG A 54 -3.15 -8.24 7.38
C ARG A 54 -3.91 -9.41 7.99
N ASN A 55 -3.28 -10.16 8.89
CA ASN A 55 -3.88 -11.34 9.50
C ASN A 55 -5.16 -10.97 10.29
N SER A 56 -5.16 -9.82 10.97
CA SER A 56 -6.35 -9.33 11.68
C SER A 56 -7.50 -9.06 10.71
N PHE A 57 -7.23 -8.46 9.55
CA PHE A 57 -8.23 -8.20 8.54
C PHE A 57 -8.78 -9.47 7.89
N ILE A 58 -7.93 -10.47 7.63
CA ILE A 58 -8.37 -11.78 7.12
C ILE A 58 -9.34 -12.42 8.11
N ILE A 59 -9.02 -12.41 9.41
CA ILE A 59 -9.89 -12.97 10.45
C ILE A 59 -11.23 -12.23 10.49
N ASP A 60 -11.21 -10.89 10.41
CA ASP A 60 -12.43 -10.08 10.40
C ASP A 60 -13.27 -10.28 9.12
N PHE A 61 -12.61 -10.48 7.98
CA PHE A 61 -13.26 -10.79 6.71
C PHE A 61 -14.00 -12.13 6.80
N ILE A 62 -13.32 -13.20 7.22
CA ILE A 62 -13.90 -14.55 7.34
C ILE A 62 -15.12 -14.55 8.26
N LYS A 63 -15.08 -13.79 9.37
CA LYS A 63 -16.20 -13.66 10.31
C LYS A 63 -17.41 -12.95 9.68
N LYS A 64 -17.19 -11.98 8.80
CA LYS A 64 -18.24 -11.15 8.20
C LYS A 64 -18.81 -11.74 6.91
N PHE A 65 -17.96 -12.40 6.12
CA PHE A 65 -18.26 -12.87 4.77
C PHE A 65 -17.81 -14.34 4.61
N PRO A 66 -18.43 -15.29 5.33
CA PRO A 66 -17.96 -16.68 5.40
C PRO A 66 -18.08 -17.47 4.08
N SER A 67 -18.78 -16.92 3.09
CA SER A 67 -19.00 -17.51 1.77
C SER A 67 -18.08 -16.96 0.68
N GLU A 68 -17.22 -16.00 1.02
CA GLU A 68 -16.27 -15.34 0.11
C GLU A 68 -14.84 -15.59 0.61
N SER A 69 -13.84 -15.48 -0.26
CA SER A 69 -12.44 -15.69 0.11
C SER A 69 -11.64 -14.40 0.02
N LEU A 70 -10.70 -14.16 0.94
CA LEU A 70 -9.78 -13.02 0.87
C LEU A 70 -8.35 -13.53 0.92
N THR A 71 -7.60 -13.29 -0.15
CA THR A 71 -6.23 -13.75 -0.32
C THR A 71 -5.33 -12.55 -0.55
N PHE A 72 -4.22 -12.51 0.18
CA PHE A 72 -3.15 -11.56 -0.08
C PHE A 72 -2.08 -12.23 -0.93
N VAL A 73 -1.60 -11.52 -1.95
CA VAL A 73 -0.53 -11.97 -2.84
C VAL A 73 0.55 -10.90 -2.97
N THR A 74 1.66 -11.27 -3.58
CA THR A 74 2.83 -10.42 -3.82
C THR A 74 3.35 -10.64 -5.25
N ASP A 75 4.24 -9.77 -5.72
CA ASP A 75 4.90 -9.91 -7.03
C ASP A 75 5.80 -11.15 -7.17
N GLY A 76 6.02 -11.91 -6.09
CA GLY A 76 6.70 -13.20 -6.11
C GLY A 76 5.77 -14.42 -6.19
N ASP A 77 4.46 -14.23 -6.11
CA ASP A 77 3.49 -15.32 -6.11
C ASP A 77 3.11 -15.75 -7.55
N LEU A 78 2.61 -16.98 -7.69
CA LEU A 78 2.15 -17.51 -8.98
C LEU A 78 0.85 -16.87 -9.48
N ILE A 79 0.15 -16.14 -8.61
CA ILE A 79 -1.13 -15.50 -8.92
C ILE A 79 -0.83 -14.08 -9.40
N GLU A 80 -0.96 -13.85 -10.70
CA GLU A 80 -0.93 -12.52 -11.30
C GLU A 80 -2.34 -11.92 -11.28
N LEU A 81 -2.43 -10.62 -10.99
CA LEU A 81 -3.69 -9.88 -11.05
C LEU A 81 -3.78 -9.13 -12.38
N ASP A 82 -4.88 -9.36 -13.11
CA ASP A 82 -5.15 -8.80 -14.44
C ASP A 82 -6.26 -7.73 -14.40
N ASP A 83 -7.33 -7.99 -13.65
CA ASP A 83 -8.54 -7.15 -13.59
C ASP A 83 -8.58 -6.31 -12.31
N ILE A 84 -7.67 -5.33 -12.23
CA ILE A 84 -7.59 -4.43 -11.06
C ILE A 84 -8.80 -3.49 -11.03
N ILE A 85 -9.62 -3.64 -9.99
CA ILE A 85 -10.81 -2.81 -9.76
C ILE A 85 -10.58 -1.70 -8.73
N TYR A 86 -9.49 -1.78 -7.96
CA TYR A 86 -9.09 -0.74 -7.03
C TYR A 86 -7.57 -0.76 -6.81
N LEU A 87 -6.98 0.43 -6.66
CA LEU A 87 -5.56 0.61 -6.41
C LEU A 87 -5.38 1.78 -5.44
N LYS A 88 -4.57 1.57 -4.41
CA LYS A 88 -4.07 2.67 -3.58
C LYS A 88 -2.57 2.58 -3.43
N GLN A 89 -1.93 3.72 -3.63
CA GLN A 89 -0.49 3.87 -3.59
C GLN A 89 -0.10 4.77 -2.43
N GLY A 90 0.82 4.29 -1.58
CA GLY A 90 1.42 5.10 -0.53
C GLY A 90 2.27 6.23 -1.11
N LYS A 91 2.41 7.32 -0.36
CA LYS A 91 3.16 8.51 -0.80
C LYS A 91 4.64 8.20 -1.05
N GLY A 92 5.23 7.32 -0.24
CA GLY A 92 6.61 6.89 -0.33
C GLY A 92 6.86 5.74 -1.31
N TYR A 93 5.82 5.12 -1.88
CA TYR A 93 5.97 3.92 -2.73
C TYR A 93 6.94 4.12 -3.90
N LYS A 94 6.89 5.27 -4.58
CA LYS A 94 7.80 5.55 -5.71
C LYS A 94 9.27 5.55 -5.28
N LEU A 95 9.56 6.12 -4.11
CA LEU A 95 10.92 6.15 -3.56
C LEU A 95 11.38 4.74 -3.19
N ALA A 96 10.54 3.99 -2.48
CA ALA A 96 10.82 2.61 -2.11
C ALA A 96 11.08 1.72 -3.32
N LYS A 97 10.27 1.88 -4.38
CA LYS A 97 10.45 1.16 -5.64
C LYS A 97 11.76 1.49 -6.33
N MET A 98 12.10 2.78 -6.46
CA MET A 98 13.36 3.21 -7.09
C MET A 98 14.58 2.64 -6.38
N ALA A 99 14.59 2.65 -5.05
CA ALA A 99 15.73 2.12 -4.31
C ALA A 99 15.85 0.60 -4.41
N LEU A 100 14.72 -0.12 -4.41
CA LEU A 100 14.70 -1.58 -4.63
C LEU A 100 15.25 -1.94 -6.03
N ASP A 101 14.85 -1.19 -7.07
CA ASP A 101 15.31 -1.38 -8.45
C ASP A 101 16.82 -1.11 -8.60
N ASN A 102 17.38 -0.19 -7.80
CA ASN A 102 18.80 0.16 -7.82
C ASN A 102 19.69 -0.75 -6.95
N HIS A 103 19.14 -1.80 -6.33
CA HIS A 103 19.81 -2.61 -5.29
C HIS A 103 20.40 -1.77 -4.14
N GLU A 104 19.87 -0.57 -3.91
CA GLU A 104 20.26 0.25 -2.78
C GLU A 104 19.52 -0.26 -1.54
N CYS A 105 20.27 -0.65 -0.52
CA CYS A 105 19.69 -0.94 0.79
C CYS A 105 19.09 0.35 1.34
N LEU A 106 17.77 0.54 1.20
CA LEU A 106 17.06 1.42 2.12
C LEU A 106 17.13 0.74 3.48
N GLU A 107 18.01 1.25 4.35
CA GLU A 107 17.66 1.25 5.76
C GLU A 107 16.31 1.97 5.84
N PHE A 108 15.29 1.26 6.31
CA PHE A 108 13.94 1.81 6.38
C PHE A 108 14.03 3.13 7.16
N PRO A 109 13.63 4.26 6.57
CA PRO A 109 13.68 5.52 7.28
C PRO A 109 12.81 5.35 8.54
N SER A 110 13.37 5.67 9.69
CA SER A 110 12.59 5.76 10.92
C SER A 110 11.45 6.76 10.74
N ASP A 111 10.40 6.71 11.57
CA ASP A 111 9.24 7.61 11.43
C ASP A 111 9.65 9.09 11.31
N ASP A 112 10.74 9.48 11.98
CA ASP A 112 11.33 10.83 11.94
C ASP A 112 12.01 11.18 10.60
N GLU A 113 12.51 10.20 9.86
CA GLU A 113 13.17 10.38 8.56
C GLU A 113 12.15 10.50 7.40
N ILE A 114 10.94 9.96 7.58
CA ILE A 114 9.84 10.11 6.62
C ILE A 114 9.42 11.59 6.47
N GLU A 115 9.38 12.34 7.57
CA GLU A 115 9.05 13.78 7.53
C GLU A 115 10.12 14.59 6.76
N ILE A 116 11.40 14.26 6.96
CA ILE A 116 12.53 14.97 6.33
C ILE A 116 12.58 14.73 4.81
N PHE A 117 12.23 13.54 4.34
CA PHE A 117 12.18 13.24 2.90
C PHE A 117 10.98 13.90 2.21
N ILE A 118 9.85 14.04 2.90
CA ILE A 118 8.68 14.79 2.38
C ILE A 118 9.02 16.29 2.27
N GLU A 119 9.77 16.85 3.22
CA GLU A 119 10.23 18.24 3.17
C GLU A 119 11.25 18.50 2.04
N LYS A 120 12.11 17.53 1.72
CA LYS A 120 13.20 17.72 0.76
C LYS A 120 12.80 17.62 -0.71
N ASP A 121 11.69 16.96 -1.06
CA ASP A 121 11.36 16.70 -2.47
C ASP A 121 9.97 17.17 -2.95
N ILE A 122 9.17 17.90 -2.16
CA ILE A 122 7.84 18.32 -2.62
C ILE A 122 7.43 19.74 -2.18
N PHE A 123 8.07 20.77 -2.73
CA PHE A 123 7.38 22.05 -2.99
C PHE A 123 7.85 22.69 -4.31
N THR A 124 7.25 22.25 -5.42
CA THR A 124 6.71 23.21 -6.39
C THR A 124 5.19 23.11 -6.36
N TYR A 125 4.59 23.70 -5.32
CA TYR A 125 3.17 24.02 -5.31
C TYR A 125 3.03 25.52 -5.59
N GLN A 126 2.48 25.87 -6.76
CA GLN A 126 2.08 27.24 -7.07
C GLN A 126 0.59 27.45 -6.76
N GLY A 127 0.33 28.47 -5.94
CA GLY A 127 -0.97 29.13 -5.72
C GLY A 127 -1.58 28.77 -4.36
N SER A 128 -1.89 29.68 -3.43
CA SER A 128 -1.90 31.15 -3.43
C SER A 128 -1.94 31.61 -1.97
N ASN A 129 -1.15 32.65 -1.66
CA ASN A 129 -1.10 33.42 -0.40
C ASN A 129 -0.70 32.56 0.82
N ASP A 130 0.57 32.47 1.21
CA ASP A 130 1.34 33.61 1.70
C ASP A 130 2.85 33.49 1.43
N LYS A 131 3.40 34.59 0.90
CA LYS A 131 4.82 35.00 0.82
C LYS A 131 5.88 33.92 0.54
N LEU A 132 6.15 33.74 -0.76
CA LEU A 132 7.41 33.25 -1.31
C LEU A 132 8.42 34.41 -1.46
N SER A 133 9.67 34.20 -1.05
CA SER A 133 10.82 35.03 -1.46
C SER A 133 11.86 34.16 -2.17
N ILE A 134 12.32 34.64 -3.32
CA ILE A 134 13.21 33.95 -4.27
C ILE A 134 14.66 34.15 -3.84
N ALA A 135 15.45 33.07 -3.79
CA ALA A 135 16.92 33.17 -3.82
C ALA A 135 17.39 32.97 -5.27
N ALA A 136 18.14 33.95 -5.77
CA ALA A 136 19.00 33.82 -6.94
C ALA A 136 20.28 33.04 -6.58
#